data_AF-A0A1D2QNV0-F1
#
_entry.id   AF-A0A1D2QNV0-F1
#
_cell.length_a   1.000
_cell.length_b   1.000
_cell.length_c   1.000
_cell.angle_alpha   90.00
_cell.angle_beta   90.00
_cell.angle_gamma   90.00
#
_symmetry.space_group_name_H-M   'P 1'
#
loop_
_entity.id
_entity.type
_entity.pdbx_description
1 polymer ?
#
loop_
_entity_poly.entity_id
_entity_poly.type
_entity_poly.pdbx_seq_one_letter_code
_entity_poly.pdbx_strand_id
1 'polypeptide(L)'
;MGSAKGYYLRANVWMPPTSGHSDAIRKKVFVEEIYHDHTFDLLTLSLHGPGYETELLQYDNNNIAGIVGEEVSVERQDRVRFHEGRILFMRANTDIHAQFPPSDISISLNIIPIDAKSLTRQQYRFDLLSNNRARITQVNYASMIYSQMALIDIAETIGDENTGEVLYDIARCHKSVGARSSALKVLHKKYSYRADELLNLSADDILLTKCIEQYMSE
;
A
#
# COMPACT_ATOMS: atom_id res chain seq x y z
N MET A 1 -9.01 -18.22 8.82
CA MET A 1 -7.56 -17.94 8.81
C MET A 1 -6.91 -18.92 9.77
N GLY A 2 -5.91 -19.69 9.31
CA GLY A 2 -5.15 -20.61 10.16
C GLY A 2 -3.69 -20.17 10.19
N SER A 3 -3.04 -20.24 11.35
CA SER A 3 -1.61 -19.95 11.49
C SER A 3 -0.82 -21.24 11.74
N ALA A 4 0.28 -21.39 11.04
CA ALA A 4 1.35 -22.33 11.36
C ALA A 4 2.57 -21.52 11.83
N LYS A 5 3.58 -22.16 12.44
CA LYS A 5 4.80 -21.42 12.84
C LYS A 5 5.41 -20.71 11.61
N GLY A 6 5.42 -19.39 11.63
CA GLY A 6 6.08 -18.53 10.64
C GLY A 6 5.24 -18.17 9.40
N TYR A 7 4.05 -18.72 9.23
CA TYR A 7 3.19 -18.45 8.06
C TYR A 7 1.72 -18.40 8.43
N TYR A 8 0.95 -17.61 7.69
CA TYR A 8 -0.50 -17.67 7.73
C TYR A 8 -1.07 -18.18 6.40
N LEU A 9 -2.12 -18.97 6.51
CA LEU A 9 -2.85 -19.54 5.38
C LEU A 9 -4.17 -18.80 5.19
N ARG A 10 -4.44 -18.38 3.94
CA ARG A 10 -5.68 -17.73 3.54
C ARG A 10 -6.26 -18.43 2.32
N ALA A 11 -7.39 -19.12 2.50
CA ALA A 11 -8.20 -19.60 1.40
C ALA A 11 -9.05 -18.43 0.87
N ASN A 12 -8.96 -18.15 -0.42
CA ASN A 12 -9.80 -17.15 -1.10
C ASN A 12 -10.83 -17.88 -1.95
N VAL A 13 -12.08 -17.47 -1.84
CA VAL A 13 -13.18 -17.96 -2.69
C VAL A 13 -13.48 -16.89 -3.71
N TRP A 14 -13.38 -17.26 -4.98
CA TRP A 14 -13.59 -16.41 -6.13
C TRP A 14 -14.96 -16.69 -6.73
N MET A 15 -15.77 -15.65 -6.88
CA MET A 15 -17.11 -15.76 -7.45
C MET A 15 -17.10 -15.28 -8.89
N PRO A 16 -17.90 -15.90 -9.78
CA PRO A 16 -18.06 -15.39 -11.14
C PRO A 16 -18.81 -14.04 -11.14
N PRO A 17 -18.66 -13.23 -12.20
CA PRO A 17 -19.37 -11.95 -12.34
C PRO A 17 -20.89 -12.06 -12.22
N THR A 18 -21.44 -13.22 -12.61
CA THR A 18 -22.87 -13.53 -12.61
C THR A 18 -23.45 -13.78 -11.21
N SER A 19 -22.63 -13.76 -10.16
CA SER A 19 -23.04 -14.03 -8.77
C SER A 19 -23.96 -12.96 -8.14
N GLY A 20 -24.31 -11.90 -8.86
CA GLY A 20 -25.27 -10.88 -8.43
C GLY A 20 -24.68 -9.72 -7.61
N HIS A 21 -23.37 -9.70 -7.38
CA HIS A 21 -22.68 -8.55 -6.78
C HIS A 21 -22.46 -7.44 -7.81
N SER A 22 -22.69 -6.18 -7.43
CA SER A 22 -22.35 -5.05 -8.29
C SER A 22 -20.84 -4.92 -8.46
N ASP A 23 -20.40 -4.40 -9.61
CA ASP A 23 -18.97 -4.19 -9.89
C ASP A 23 -18.30 -3.28 -8.85
N ALA A 24 -19.04 -2.30 -8.33
CA ALA A 24 -18.54 -1.44 -7.25
C ALA A 24 -18.22 -2.23 -5.97
N ILE A 25 -19.06 -3.19 -5.58
CA ILE A 25 -18.79 -4.07 -4.43
C ILE A 25 -17.58 -4.94 -4.73
N ARG A 26 -17.47 -5.47 -5.93
CA ARG A 26 -16.39 -6.39 -6.30
C ARG A 26 -15.02 -5.70 -6.29
N LYS A 27 -14.93 -4.51 -6.88
CA LYS A 27 -13.72 -3.68 -6.81
C LYS A 27 -13.41 -3.24 -5.39
N LYS A 28 -14.40 -2.83 -4.61
CA LYS A 28 -14.17 -2.28 -3.26
C LYS A 28 -13.85 -3.34 -2.21
N VAL A 29 -14.53 -4.48 -2.25
CA VAL A 29 -14.47 -5.54 -1.22
C VAL A 29 -13.55 -6.68 -1.64
N PHE A 30 -13.64 -7.15 -2.89
CA PHE A 30 -12.82 -8.25 -3.40
C PHE A 30 -11.55 -7.78 -4.08
N VAL A 31 -11.34 -6.46 -4.23
CA VAL A 31 -10.15 -5.84 -4.81
C VAL A 31 -9.89 -6.34 -6.24
N GLU A 32 -10.96 -6.68 -6.96
CA GLU A 32 -10.90 -7.09 -8.36
C GLU A 32 -10.52 -5.90 -9.25
N GLU A 33 -9.71 -6.16 -10.29
CA GLU A 33 -9.29 -5.18 -11.30
C GLU A 33 -8.56 -3.94 -10.73
N ILE A 34 -8.00 -4.04 -9.53
CA ILE A 34 -7.19 -2.99 -8.91
C ILE A 34 -5.73 -3.40 -8.94
N TYR A 35 -4.88 -2.61 -9.59
CA TYR A 35 -3.43 -2.83 -9.55
C TYR A 35 -2.89 -2.44 -8.17
N HIS A 36 -2.26 -3.40 -7.49
CA HIS A 36 -1.64 -3.18 -6.20
C HIS A 36 -0.46 -4.12 -5.97
N ASP A 37 0.42 -3.78 -5.05
CA ASP A 37 1.48 -4.65 -4.57
C ASP A 37 1.14 -5.20 -3.16
N HIS A 38 2.14 -5.73 -2.45
CA HIS A 38 2.00 -6.19 -1.07
C HIS A 38 3.25 -5.85 -0.24
N THR A 39 3.09 -5.73 1.07
CA THR A 39 4.20 -5.59 2.03
C THR A 39 4.91 -6.91 2.36
N PHE A 40 4.40 -8.03 1.84
CA PHE A 40 4.85 -9.40 2.11
C PHE A 40 4.98 -10.21 0.82
N ASP A 41 5.85 -11.21 0.84
CA ASP A 41 5.91 -12.19 -0.23
C ASP A 41 4.65 -13.06 -0.19
N LEU A 42 4.14 -13.46 -1.36
CA LEU A 42 2.91 -14.22 -1.46
C LEU A 42 3.11 -15.39 -2.42
N LEU A 43 2.97 -16.61 -1.89
CA LEU A 43 2.80 -17.81 -2.69
C LEU A 43 1.32 -18.15 -2.76
N THR A 44 0.73 -18.15 -3.95
CA THR A 44 -0.67 -18.58 -4.17
C THR A 44 -0.68 -19.89 -4.95
N LEU A 45 -1.63 -20.76 -4.62
CA LEU A 45 -1.89 -22.05 -5.26
C LEU A 45 -3.37 -22.12 -5.64
N SER A 46 -3.69 -22.53 -6.86
CA SER A 46 -5.07 -22.77 -7.28
C SER A 46 -5.51 -24.18 -6.87
N LEU A 47 -6.55 -24.28 -6.05
CA LEU A 47 -7.02 -25.53 -5.46
C LEU A 47 -8.26 -26.10 -6.15
N HIS A 48 -9.11 -25.26 -6.74
CA HIS A 48 -10.37 -25.70 -7.32
C HIS A 48 -10.90 -24.70 -8.35
N GLY A 49 -11.59 -25.23 -9.36
CA GLY A 49 -12.35 -24.45 -10.34
C GLY A 49 -11.51 -23.94 -11.51
N PRO A 50 -12.12 -23.18 -12.43
CA PRO A 50 -11.44 -22.69 -13.64
C PRO A 50 -10.33 -21.66 -13.36
N GLY A 51 -10.27 -21.10 -12.14
CA GLY A 51 -9.26 -20.15 -11.72
C GLY A 51 -9.55 -18.73 -12.20
N TYR A 52 -9.04 -17.76 -11.43
CA TYR A 52 -9.06 -16.33 -11.79
C TYR A 52 -7.95 -16.02 -12.78
N GLU A 53 -8.03 -14.89 -13.48
CA GLU A 53 -6.90 -14.38 -14.25
C GLU A 53 -6.14 -13.33 -13.45
N THR A 54 -4.83 -13.26 -13.61
CA THR A 54 -4.01 -12.24 -12.97
C THR A 54 -3.07 -11.63 -13.98
N GLU A 55 -3.03 -10.30 -13.99
CA GLU A 55 -2.04 -9.52 -14.72
C GLU A 55 -0.92 -9.13 -13.78
N LEU A 56 0.32 -9.24 -14.24
CA LEU A 56 1.53 -9.00 -13.44
C LEU A 56 2.35 -7.87 -14.04
N LEU A 57 2.80 -6.96 -13.19
CA LEU A 57 3.75 -5.91 -13.52
C LEU A 57 4.84 -5.87 -12.44
N GLN A 58 5.96 -5.23 -12.75
CA GLN A 58 7.03 -4.96 -11.80
C GLN A 58 7.36 -3.48 -11.75
N TYR A 59 7.85 -3.03 -10.59
CA TYR A 59 8.37 -1.68 -10.39
C TYR A 59 9.54 -1.71 -9.40
N ASP A 60 10.40 -0.69 -9.43
CA ASP A 60 11.51 -0.55 -8.48
C ASP A 60 11.09 0.31 -7.29
N ASN A 61 10.73 -0.34 -6.19
CA ASN A 61 10.34 0.37 -4.97
C ASN A 61 11.48 1.14 -4.30
N ASN A 62 12.74 0.85 -4.61
CA ASN A 62 13.87 1.59 -4.03
C ASN A 62 14.06 2.97 -4.67
N ASN A 63 13.36 3.23 -5.78
CA ASN A 63 13.51 4.44 -6.57
C ASN A 63 12.22 5.28 -6.61
N ILE A 64 11.35 5.13 -5.60
CA ILE A 64 10.11 5.91 -5.48
C ILE A 64 10.00 6.55 -4.10
N ALA A 65 9.19 7.61 -4.01
CA ALA A 65 8.81 8.25 -2.76
C ALA A 65 7.70 7.50 -2.01
N GLY A 66 6.83 6.80 -2.74
CA GLY A 66 5.69 6.12 -2.17
C GLY A 66 4.57 7.07 -1.77
N ILE A 67 4.36 8.18 -2.51
CA ILE A 67 3.33 9.18 -2.22
C ILE A 67 2.19 9.14 -3.24
N VAL A 68 0.98 9.52 -2.83
CA VAL A 68 -0.15 9.63 -3.76
C VAL A 68 0.15 10.69 -4.82
N GLY A 69 -0.17 10.37 -6.08
CA GLY A 69 0.11 11.22 -7.24
C GLY A 69 1.46 10.94 -7.90
N GLU A 70 2.38 10.24 -7.22
CA GLU A 70 3.68 9.91 -7.79
C GLU A 70 3.54 8.97 -8.99
N GLU A 71 4.20 9.33 -10.08
CA GLU A 71 4.27 8.48 -11.27
C GLU A 71 5.50 7.60 -11.25
N VAL A 72 5.30 6.30 -11.46
CA VAL A 72 6.33 5.26 -11.40
C VAL A 72 6.50 4.59 -12.76
N SER A 73 7.71 4.15 -13.06
CA SER A 73 7.97 3.26 -14.20
C SER A 73 7.50 1.85 -13.84
N VAL A 74 6.79 1.19 -14.75
CA VAL A 74 6.36 -0.20 -14.58
C VAL A 74 6.76 -1.03 -15.79
N GLU A 75 7.01 -2.31 -15.55
CA GLU A 75 7.31 -3.29 -16.59
C GLU A 75 6.23 -4.37 -16.60
N ARG A 76 5.49 -4.47 -17.71
CA ARG A 76 4.50 -5.54 -17.88
C ARG A 76 5.18 -6.88 -18.02
N GLN A 77 4.74 -7.83 -17.20
CA GLN A 77 5.15 -9.23 -17.27
C GLN A 77 4.04 -10.00 -17.99
N ASP A 78 3.58 -11.10 -17.41
CA ASP A 78 2.55 -11.94 -17.99
C ASP A 78 1.15 -11.63 -17.48
N ARG A 79 0.15 -11.99 -18.29
CA ARG A 79 -1.21 -12.22 -17.85
C ARG A 79 -1.49 -13.71 -17.89
N VAL A 80 -1.77 -14.30 -16.73
CA VAL A 80 -1.90 -15.75 -16.59
C VAL A 80 -3.26 -16.14 -16.03
N ARG A 81 -3.84 -17.21 -16.57
CA ARG A 81 -4.98 -17.89 -15.96
C ARG A 81 -4.50 -18.84 -14.88
N PHE A 82 -5.05 -18.66 -13.68
CA PHE A 82 -4.65 -19.37 -12.48
C PHE A 82 -5.53 -20.59 -12.21
N HIS A 83 -5.60 -21.49 -13.20
CA HIS A 83 -6.35 -22.76 -13.11
C HIS A 83 -5.72 -23.73 -12.10
N GLU A 84 -6.49 -24.75 -11.69
CA GLU A 84 -6.10 -25.76 -10.69
C GLU A 84 -4.67 -26.30 -10.88
N GLY A 85 -3.93 -26.45 -9.77
CA GLY A 85 -2.55 -26.93 -9.75
C GLY A 85 -1.48 -25.90 -10.10
N ARG A 86 -1.84 -24.69 -10.55
CA ARG A 86 -0.89 -23.58 -10.74
C ARG A 86 -0.42 -23.01 -9.41
N ILE A 87 0.84 -22.62 -9.39
CA ILE A 87 1.48 -21.86 -8.31
C ILE A 87 2.00 -20.55 -8.89
N LEU A 88 1.82 -19.45 -8.17
CA LEU A 88 2.39 -18.14 -8.49
C LEU A 88 3.05 -17.59 -7.23
N PHE A 89 4.27 -17.09 -7.40
CA PHE A 89 5.01 -16.39 -6.36
C PHE A 89 5.10 -14.91 -6.71
N MET A 90 4.78 -14.05 -5.75
CA MET A 90 4.86 -12.60 -5.86
C MET A 90 5.70 -12.06 -4.71
N ARG A 91 6.62 -11.17 -5.03
CA ARG A 91 7.57 -10.55 -4.10
C ARG A 91 6.99 -9.26 -3.53
N ALA A 92 7.24 -9.05 -2.24
CA ALA A 92 6.88 -7.83 -1.53
C ALA A 92 7.47 -6.58 -2.21
N ASN A 93 6.65 -5.54 -2.39
CA ASN A 93 7.04 -4.25 -2.97
C ASN A 93 7.89 -4.38 -4.24
N THR A 94 7.53 -5.29 -5.13
CA THR A 94 8.19 -5.47 -6.42
C THR A 94 7.17 -5.90 -7.46
N ASP A 95 6.40 -6.94 -7.15
CA ASP A 95 5.38 -7.45 -8.06
C ASP A 95 4.03 -6.76 -7.79
N ILE A 96 3.51 -6.09 -8.81
CA ILE A 96 2.17 -5.50 -8.86
C ILE A 96 1.25 -6.51 -9.55
N HIS A 97 0.04 -6.70 -9.03
CA HIS A 97 -0.97 -7.54 -9.67
C HIS A 97 -2.34 -6.88 -9.75
N ALA A 98 -3.11 -7.29 -10.75
CA ALA A 98 -4.55 -7.06 -10.82
C ALA A 98 -5.24 -8.40 -11.11
N GLN A 99 -6.27 -8.71 -10.33
CA GLN A 99 -6.96 -9.99 -10.38
C GLN A 99 -8.34 -9.83 -10.99
N PHE A 100 -8.66 -10.73 -11.90
CA PHE A 100 -9.88 -10.71 -12.68
C PHE A 100 -10.69 -11.98 -12.38
N PRO A 101 -12.01 -11.83 -12.21
CA PRO A 101 -12.90 -12.90 -11.77
C PRO A 101 -12.86 -14.14 -12.67
N PRO A 102 -13.05 -15.35 -12.11
CA PRO A 102 -13.16 -16.58 -12.88
C PRO A 102 -14.51 -16.68 -13.61
N SER A 103 -14.64 -17.64 -14.52
CA SER A 103 -15.91 -17.97 -15.17
C SER A 103 -16.87 -18.76 -14.28
N ASP A 104 -16.37 -19.40 -13.23
CA ASP A 104 -17.15 -20.17 -12.24
C ASP A 104 -16.43 -20.15 -10.88
N ILE A 105 -17.10 -20.61 -9.82
CA ILE A 105 -16.55 -20.64 -8.45
C ILE A 105 -15.16 -21.29 -8.46
N SER A 106 -14.18 -20.59 -7.92
CA SER A 106 -12.81 -21.06 -7.82
C SER A 106 -12.25 -20.83 -6.43
N ILE A 107 -11.29 -21.65 -6.01
CA ILE A 107 -10.65 -21.55 -4.70
C ILE A 107 -9.14 -21.48 -4.90
N SER A 108 -8.50 -20.50 -4.26
CA SER A 108 -7.05 -20.44 -4.14
C SER A 108 -6.60 -20.44 -2.69
N LEU A 109 -5.38 -20.89 -2.44
CA LEU A 109 -4.72 -20.87 -1.14
C LEU A 109 -3.48 -19.97 -1.20
N ASN A 110 -3.50 -18.92 -0.39
CA ASN A 110 -2.36 -18.07 -0.17
C ASN A 110 -1.57 -18.57 1.04
N ILE A 111 -0.26 -18.70 0.87
CA ILE A 111 0.73 -18.96 1.91
C ILE A 111 1.57 -17.70 2.04
N ILE A 112 1.52 -17.08 3.22
CA ILE A 112 2.13 -15.78 3.44
C ILE A 112 3.04 -15.85 4.67
N PRO A 113 4.35 -15.53 4.54
CA PRO A 113 5.26 -15.50 5.66
C PRO A 113 4.91 -14.38 6.64
N ILE A 114 5.09 -14.67 7.92
CA ILE A 114 5.03 -13.67 8.98
C ILE A 114 6.40 -13.00 9.04
N ASP A 115 6.52 -11.86 8.37
CA ASP A 115 7.74 -11.05 8.34
C ASP A 115 7.53 -9.72 9.08
N ALA A 116 8.39 -9.43 10.05
CA ALA A 116 8.35 -8.16 10.80
C ALA A 116 8.54 -6.95 9.87
N LYS A 117 9.25 -7.09 8.74
CA LYS A 117 9.41 -6.00 7.76
C LYS A 117 8.10 -5.62 7.09
N SER A 118 7.12 -6.54 7.01
CA SER A 118 5.79 -6.23 6.48
C SER A 118 5.03 -5.21 7.33
N LEU A 119 5.41 -5.02 8.61
CA LEU A 119 4.83 -4.05 9.53
C LEU A 119 5.35 -2.62 9.33
N THR A 120 6.40 -2.43 8.54
CA THR A 120 7.00 -1.12 8.29
C THR A 120 6.97 -0.73 6.82
N ARG A 121 6.82 -1.70 5.92
CA ARG A 121 6.58 -1.46 4.49
C ARG A 121 5.20 -0.84 4.27
N GLN A 122 5.09 -0.13 3.16
CA GLN A 122 3.83 0.42 2.67
C GLN A 122 3.34 -0.44 1.51
N GLN A 123 2.04 -0.52 1.34
CA GLN A 123 1.42 -1.12 0.16
C GLN A 123 0.80 0.00 -0.68
N TYR A 124 0.91 -0.11 -1.99
CA TYR A 124 0.48 0.89 -2.94
C TYR A 124 -0.64 0.35 -3.83
N ARG A 125 -1.55 1.25 -4.23
CA ARG A 125 -2.45 1.04 -5.37
C ARG A 125 -2.00 1.92 -6.52
N PHE A 126 -2.21 1.42 -7.72
CA PHE A 126 -1.75 2.05 -8.94
C PHE A 126 -2.88 2.19 -9.96
N ASP A 127 -2.89 3.32 -10.66
CA ASP A 127 -3.60 3.47 -11.92
C ASP A 127 -2.59 3.44 -13.06
N LEU A 128 -2.83 2.61 -14.08
CA LEU A 128 -1.97 2.57 -15.26
C LEU A 128 -2.23 3.81 -16.12
N LEU A 129 -1.18 4.57 -16.39
CA LEU A 129 -1.23 5.74 -17.28
C LEU A 129 -0.88 5.35 -18.73
N SER A 130 0.02 4.38 -18.88
CA SER A 130 0.45 3.84 -20.16
C SER A 130 0.95 2.40 -19.95
N ASN A 131 1.51 1.78 -21.00
CA ASN A 131 2.09 0.44 -20.90
C ASN A 131 3.30 0.34 -19.96
N ASN A 132 3.99 1.45 -19.70
CA ASN A 132 5.22 1.49 -18.91
C ASN A 132 5.20 2.55 -17.79
N ARG A 133 4.04 3.17 -17.53
CA ARG A 133 3.87 4.17 -16.47
C ARG A 133 2.60 3.90 -15.68
N ALA A 134 2.71 4.07 -14.38
CA ALA A 134 1.59 4.03 -13.46
C ALA A 134 1.65 5.21 -12.48
N ARG A 135 0.55 5.50 -11.81
CA ARG A 135 0.45 6.52 -10.76
C ARG A 135 0.01 5.88 -9.46
N ILE A 136 0.68 6.20 -8.36
CA ILE A 136 0.24 5.79 -7.03
C ILE A 136 -1.04 6.56 -6.69
N THR A 137 -2.12 5.84 -6.45
CA THR A 137 -3.42 6.44 -6.10
C THR A 137 -3.77 6.27 -4.64
N GLN A 138 -3.13 5.32 -3.95
CA GLN A 138 -3.35 5.07 -2.54
C GLN A 138 -2.11 4.49 -1.88
N VAL A 139 -1.84 4.93 -0.66
CA VAL A 139 -0.81 4.37 0.22
C VAL A 139 -1.52 3.72 1.40
N ASN A 140 -1.36 2.42 1.53
CA ASN A 140 -1.85 1.60 2.63
C ASN A 140 -0.71 1.37 3.61
N TYR A 141 -0.76 2.11 4.72
CA TYR A 141 0.18 1.93 5.83
C TYR A 141 -0.15 0.65 6.60
N ALA A 142 0.91 -0.01 7.10
CA ALA A 142 0.74 -1.07 8.08
C ALA A 142 -0.06 -0.55 9.29
N SER A 143 -0.89 -1.42 9.89
CA SER A 143 -1.84 -1.05 10.94
C SER A 143 -1.22 -0.26 12.09
N MET A 144 0.00 -0.61 12.51
CA MET A 144 0.72 0.10 13.56
C MET A 144 1.04 1.56 13.20
N ILE A 145 1.46 1.81 11.96
CA ILE A 145 1.74 3.16 11.47
C ILE A 145 0.44 3.94 11.32
N TYR A 146 -0.63 3.29 10.84
CA TYR A 146 -1.94 3.93 10.74
C TYR A 146 -2.46 4.41 12.11
N SER A 147 -2.32 3.59 13.15
CA SER A 147 -2.69 4.00 14.52
C SER A 147 -1.85 5.17 15.04
N GLN A 148 -0.55 5.21 14.74
CA GLN A 148 0.31 6.34 15.09
C GLN A 148 -0.12 7.62 14.36
N MET A 149 -0.39 7.53 13.05
CA MET A 149 -0.87 8.67 12.26
C MET A 149 -2.21 9.19 12.78
N ALA A 150 -3.14 8.31 13.15
CA ALA A 150 -4.42 8.72 13.75
C ALA A 150 -4.23 9.46 15.09
N LEU A 151 -3.29 9.03 15.94
CA LEU A 151 -2.95 9.75 17.18
C LEU A 151 -2.34 11.13 16.90
N ILE A 152 -1.49 11.23 15.87
CA ILE A 152 -0.92 12.50 15.42
C ILE A 152 -2.02 13.43 14.89
N ASP A 153 -2.97 12.92 14.10
CA ASP A 153 -4.09 13.71 13.59
C ASP A 153 -4.98 14.23 14.75
N ILE A 154 -5.19 13.42 15.79
CA ILE A 154 -5.91 13.86 17.00
C ILE A 154 -5.15 15.00 17.71
N ALA A 155 -3.82 14.97 17.72
CA ALA A 155 -2.99 16.02 18.31
C ALA A 155 -3.18 17.39 17.62
N GLU A 156 -3.61 17.44 16.36
CA GLU A 156 -4.02 18.68 15.68
C GLU A 156 -5.16 19.38 16.45
N THR A 157 -6.11 18.58 16.97
CA THR A 157 -7.27 19.12 17.68
C THR A 157 -6.94 19.43 19.13
N ILE A 158 -6.40 18.47 19.87
CA ILE A 158 -6.31 18.55 21.35
C ILE A 158 -4.91 18.91 21.88
N GLY A 159 -3.90 18.96 21.01
CA GLY A 159 -2.52 19.17 21.42
C GLY A 159 -2.25 20.56 22.01
N ASP A 160 -1.19 20.62 22.82
CA ASP A 160 -0.63 21.80 23.47
C ASP A 160 0.84 22.00 23.03
N GLU A 161 1.55 22.95 23.65
CA GLU A 161 2.95 23.22 23.33
C GLU A 161 3.86 21.99 23.52
N ASN A 162 3.64 21.19 24.58
CA ASN A 162 4.38 19.94 24.81
C ASN A 162 4.17 18.94 23.67
N THR A 163 2.95 18.90 23.14
CA THR A 163 2.60 18.08 21.99
C THR A 163 3.35 18.54 20.74
N GLY A 164 3.54 19.85 20.57
CA GLY A 164 4.36 20.42 19.49
C GLY A 164 5.81 19.90 19.50
N GLU A 165 6.45 19.84 20.66
CA GLU A 165 7.82 19.31 20.80
C GLU A 165 7.90 17.83 20.41
N VAL A 166 6.95 17.00 20.87
CA VAL A 166 6.90 15.58 20.50
C VAL A 166 6.69 15.40 18.99
N LEU A 167 5.82 16.21 18.38
CA LEU A 167 5.60 16.18 16.93
C LEU A 167 6.86 16.61 16.16
N TYR A 168 7.62 17.57 16.67
CA TYR A 168 8.90 17.97 16.09
C TYR A 168 9.91 16.80 16.09
N ASP A 169 10.02 16.08 17.21
CA ASP A 169 10.88 14.90 17.30
C ASP A 169 10.44 13.77 16.36
N ILE A 170 9.12 13.53 16.26
CA ILE A 170 8.56 12.56 15.30
C ILE A 170 8.92 12.97 13.87
N ALA A 171 8.69 14.22 13.49
CA ALA A 171 9.01 14.75 12.17
C ALA A 171 10.50 14.60 11.83
N ARG A 172 11.37 14.81 12.82
CA ARG A 172 12.83 14.80 12.64
C ARG A 172 13.40 13.40 12.44
N CYS A 173 13.01 12.41 13.26
CA CYS A 173 13.75 11.14 13.31
C CYS A 173 12.89 9.87 13.28
N HIS A 174 11.57 9.96 13.17
CA HIS A 174 10.75 8.76 13.16
C HIS A 174 11.02 7.91 11.91
N LYS A 175 11.19 6.59 12.06
CA LYS A 175 11.54 5.67 10.96
C LYS A 175 10.53 5.58 9.81
N SER A 176 9.30 6.08 10.00
CA SER A 176 8.21 6.02 9.03
C SER A 176 7.95 7.39 8.42
N VAL A 177 8.15 7.50 7.10
CA VAL A 177 7.81 8.71 6.33
C VAL A 177 6.36 9.15 6.55
N GLY A 178 5.40 8.21 6.61
CA GLY A 178 4.00 8.54 6.89
C GLY A 178 3.78 9.26 8.22
N ALA A 179 4.40 8.78 9.31
CA ALA A 179 4.31 9.42 10.62
C ALA A 179 5.03 10.77 10.65
N ARG A 180 6.21 10.88 10.00
CA ARG A 180 6.92 12.16 9.85
C ARG A 180 6.06 13.17 9.09
N SER A 181 5.48 12.74 7.97
CA SER A 181 4.60 13.54 7.09
C SER A 181 3.37 14.03 7.84
N SER A 182 2.68 13.15 8.59
CA SER A 182 1.56 13.54 9.46
C SER A 182 1.99 14.55 10.51
N ALA A 183 3.15 14.37 11.16
CA ALA A 183 3.62 15.30 12.18
C ALA A 183 3.94 16.69 11.60
N LEU A 184 4.62 16.75 10.45
CA LEU A 184 4.90 18.01 9.74
C LEU A 184 3.62 18.76 9.36
N LYS A 185 2.61 18.04 8.87
CA LYS A 185 1.30 18.62 8.55
C LYS A 185 0.68 19.30 9.78
N VAL A 186 0.71 18.64 10.95
CA VAL A 186 0.16 19.21 12.19
C VAL A 186 1.00 20.38 12.71
N LEU A 187 2.33 20.29 12.64
CA LEU A 187 3.25 21.38 12.98
C LEU A 187 2.97 22.63 12.15
N HIS A 188 2.73 22.46 10.85
CA HIS A 188 2.36 23.55 9.97
C HIS A 188 0.99 24.14 10.31
N LYS A 189 -0.06 23.30 10.40
CA LYS A 189 -1.44 23.75 10.55
C LYS A 189 -1.78 24.34 11.92
N LYS A 190 -1.31 23.71 13.02
CA LYS A 190 -1.68 24.09 14.39
C LYS A 190 -0.66 25.01 15.04
N TYR A 191 0.62 24.71 14.87
CA TYR A 191 1.72 25.39 15.56
C TYR A 191 2.43 26.44 14.71
N SER A 192 1.96 26.65 13.47
CA SER A 192 2.42 27.71 12.55
C SER A 192 3.93 27.67 12.25
N TYR A 193 4.54 26.48 12.29
CA TYR A 193 5.92 26.30 11.83
C TYR A 193 6.03 26.68 10.35
N ARG A 194 7.10 27.39 10.00
CA ARG A 194 7.28 27.89 8.63
C ARG A 194 7.73 26.80 7.67
N ALA A 195 7.41 26.99 6.40
CA ALA A 195 7.78 26.07 5.32
C ALA A 195 9.27 25.73 5.29
N ASP A 196 10.10 26.76 5.36
CA ASP A 196 11.55 26.68 5.31
C ASP A 196 12.13 25.96 6.52
N GLU A 197 11.54 26.12 7.71
CA GLU A 197 11.93 25.39 8.92
C GLU A 197 11.58 23.90 8.82
N LEU A 198 10.41 23.58 8.29
CA LEU A 198 9.97 22.19 8.09
C LEU A 198 10.76 21.50 6.97
N LEU A 199 11.11 22.21 5.91
CA LEU A 199 11.96 21.70 4.82
C LEU A 199 13.38 21.37 5.30
N ASN A 200 13.90 22.07 6.30
CA ASN A 200 15.19 21.73 6.91
C ASN A 200 15.12 20.39 7.68
N LEU A 201 13.95 20.02 8.24
CA LEU A 201 13.73 18.71 8.86
C LEU A 201 13.63 17.57 7.85
N SER A 202 13.36 17.90 6.58
CA SER A 202 13.26 16.97 5.46
C SER A 202 14.42 17.06 4.48
N ALA A 203 15.46 17.87 4.73
CA ALA A 203 16.48 18.19 3.73
C ALA A 203 17.23 16.96 3.22
N ASP A 204 17.44 15.96 4.08
CA ASP A 204 18.07 14.68 3.74
C ASP A 204 17.06 13.62 3.26
N ASP A 205 15.76 13.94 3.26
CA ASP A 205 14.67 13.06 2.87
C ASP A 205 13.81 13.73 1.80
N ILE A 206 14.20 13.49 0.54
CA ILE A 206 13.51 14.03 -0.63
C ILE A 206 12.03 13.61 -0.71
N LEU A 207 11.66 12.51 -0.05
CA LEU A 207 10.28 12.02 0.01
C LEU A 207 9.45 12.94 0.92
N LEU A 208 10.00 13.26 2.09
CA LEU A 208 9.39 14.14 3.06
C LEU A 208 9.29 15.58 2.55
N THR A 209 10.27 16.02 1.77
CA THR A 209 10.25 17.31 1.07
C THR A 209 9.07 17.40 0.10
N LYS A 210 8.83 16.39 -0.74
CA LYS A 210 7.67 16.33 -1.63
C LYS A 210 6.34 16.31 -0.87
N CYS A 211 6.26 15.61 0.26
CA CYS A 211 5.08 15.63 1.12
C CYS A 211 4.79 17.04 1.66
N ILE A 212 5.82 17.76 2.11
CA ILE A 212 5.69 19.15 2.55
C ILE A 212 5.17 20.00 1.40
N GLU A 213 5.82 19.97 0.23
CA GLU A 213 5.40 20.74 -0.95
C GLU A 213 3.92 20.54 -1.29
N GLN A 214 3.41 19.32 -1.16
CA GLN A 214 1.99 19.02 -1.34
C GLN A 214 1.11 19.73 -0.28
N TYR A 215 1.44 19.64 1.00
CA TYR A 215 0.65 20.29 2.06
C TYR A 215 0.69 21.82 2.00
N MET A 216 1.79 22.40 1.51
CA MET A 216 1.93 23.85 1.38
C MET A 216 1.17 24.43 0.18
N SER A 217 0.67 23.58 -0.71
CA SER A 217 -0.14 23.97 -1.86
C SER A 217 -1.66 23.95 -1.60
N GLU A 218 -2.08 23.41 -0.44
CA GLU A 218 -3.47 23.32 0.03
C GLU A 218 -3.81 24.40 1.07
#